data_AF-A0A3R9QHQ0-F1
#
_entry.id   AF-A0A3R9QHQ0-F1
#
_cell.length_a   1.000
_cell.length_b   1.000
_cell.length_c   1.000
_cell.angle_alpha   90.00
_cell.angle_beta   90.00
_cell.angle_gamma   90.00
#
_symmetry.space_group_name_H-M   'P 1'
#
loop_
_entity.id
_entity.type
_entity.pdbx_description
1 polymer ?
#
loop_
_entity_poly.entity_id
_entity_poly.type
_entity_poly.pdbx_seq_one_letter_code
_entity_poly.pdbx_strand_id
1 'polypeptide(L)'
;MQNRELEQAIAKFQTMLDTYPDTKQSVHEFRNFLRYFLRLKSSDQPLPTVEMISILKVQKPNIFHFLKQQGKTDMVLGMLTETSISAKIAEERLEKYLQSR
;
A
#
# COMPACT_ATOMS: atom_id res chain seq x y z
N MET A 1 1.53 20.55 -6.69
CA MET A 1 0.33 20.08 -5.94
C MET A 1 0.27 18.55 -5.88
N GLN A 2 0.57 17.81 -6.96
CA GLN A 2 0.54 16.35 -6.99
C GLN A 2 1.45 15.63 -5.97
N ASN A 3 2.65 16.16 -5.68
CA ASN A 3 3.55 15.55 -4.68
C ASN A 3 2.92 15.50 -3.27
N ARG A 4 2.10 16.51 -2.94
CA ARG A 4 1.39 16.60 -1.66
C ARG A 4 0.31 15.53 -1.49
N GLU A 5 -0.39 15.17 -2.58
CA GLU A 5 -1.42 14.12 -2.52
C GLU A 5 -0.80 12.74 -2.29
N LEU A 6 0.36 12.48 -2.93
CA LEU A 6 1.12 11.25 -2.73
C LEU A 6 1.65 11.16 -1.29
N GLU A 7 2.30 12.21 -0.78
CA GLU A 7 2.77 12.28 0.61
C GLU A 7 1.63 12.03 1.61
N GLN A 8 0.47 12.68 1.41
CA GLN A 8 -0.71 12.49 2.26
C GLN A 8 -1.23 11.06 2.20
N ALA A 9 -1.21 10.43 1.02
CA ALA A 9 -1.64 9.05 0.88
C ALA A 9 -0.67 8.07 1.57
N ILE A 10 0.64 8.33 1.49
CA ILE A 10 1.66 7.55 2.22
C ILE A 10 1.48 7.72 3.73
N ALA A 11 1.31 8.93 4.23
CA ALA A 11 1.05 9.19 5.65
C ALA A 11 -0.24 8.53 6.15
N LYS A 12 -1.30 8.58 5.33
CA LYS A 12 -2.56 7.87 5.62
C LYS A 12 -2.36 6.37 5.71
N PHE A 13 -1.57 5.78 4.81
CA PHE A 13 -1.25 4.36 4.87
C PHE A 13 -0.53 3.98 6.15
N GLN A 14 0.49 4.74 6.57
CA GLN A 14 1.18 4.53 7.84
C GLN A 14 0.21 4.60 9.02
N THR A 15 -0.65 5.63 9.05
CA THR A 15 -1.68 5.76 10.08
C THR A 15 -2.63 4.56 10.09
N MET A 16 -3.00 4.03 8.91
CA MET A 16 -3.85 2.84 8.82
C MET A 16 -3.15 1.59 9.37
N LEU A 17 -1.84 1.44 9.14
CA LEU A 17 -1.07 0.35 9.72
C LEU A 17 -1.05 0.43 11.26
N ASP A 18 -0.95 1.63 11.84
CA ASP A 18 -0.92 1.80 13.29
C ASP A 18 -2.30 1.64 13.94
N THR A 19 -3.37 2.07 13.26
CA THR A 19 -4.71 2.19 13.84
C THR A 19 -5.61 0.97 13.62
N TYR A 20 -5.54 0.33 12.45
CA TYR A 20 -6.43 -0.79 12.15
C TYR A 20 -5.82 -2.13 12.62
N PRO A 21 -6.58 -2.98 13.33
CA PRO A 21 -6.10 -4.29 13.75
C PRO A 21 -5.96 -5.22 12.55
N ASP A 22 -5.00 -6.17 12.62
CA ASP A 22 -4.77 -7.18 11.58
C ASP A 22 -5.85 -8.27 11.55
N THR A 23 -7.06 -7.87 11.18
CA THR A 23 -8.27 -8.71 11.22
C THR A 23 -9.06 -8.60 9.93
N LYS A 24 -9.95 -9.56 9.71
CA LYS A 24 -10.80 -9.62 8.50
C LYS A 24 -11.68 -8.38 8.35
N GLN A 25 -12.13 -7.78 9.45
CA GLN A 25 -12.99 -6.60 9.47
C GLN A 25 -12.29 -5.38 8.85
N SER A 26 -10.99 -5.24 9.08
CA SER A 26 -10.18 -4.14 8.54
C SER A 26 -9.88 -4.25 7.05
N VAL A 27 -10.03 -5.44 6.44
CA VAL A 27 -9.65 -5.70 5.03
C VAL A 27 -10.32 -4.73 4.05
N HIS A 28 -11.58 -4.39 4.31
CA HIS A 28 -12.34 -3.45 3.47
C HIS A 28 -11.67 -2.07 3.41
N GLU A 29 -11.17 -1.58 4.54
CA GLU A 29 -10.53 -0.26 4.62
C GLU A 29 -9.23 -0.23 3.81
N PHE A 30 -8.38 -1.25 3.96
CA PHE A 30 -7.14 -1.38 3.18
C PHE A 30 -7.43 -1.54 1.67
N ARG A 31 -8.45 -2.31 1.29
CA ARG A 31 -8.85 -2.46 -0.12
C ARG A 31 -9.29 -1.13 -0.72
N ASN A 32 -10.12 -0.36 -0.02
CA ASN A 32 -10.58 0.93 -0.49
C ASN A 32 -9.45 1.93 -0.62
N PHE A 33 -8.55 1.93 0.37
CA PHE A 33 -7.35 2.73 0.32
C PHE A 33 -6.46 2.38 -0.89
N LEU A 34 -6.18 1.10 -1.15
CA LEU A 34 -5.35 0.68 -2.29
C LEU A 34 -5.94 1.12 -3.63
N ARG A 35 -7.27 1.03 -3.79
CA ARG A 35 -7.95 1.51 -5.00
C ARG A 35 -7.89 3.01 -5.17
N TYR A 36 -8.05 3.75 -4.07
CA TYR A 36 -7.85 5.19 -4.07
C TYR A 36 -6.41 5.52 -4.47
N PHE A 37 -5.43 4.85 -3.86
CA PHE A 37 -4.01 5.06 -4.09
C PHE A 37 -3.62 4.85 -5.56
N LEU A 38 -4.08 3.76 -6.17
CA LEU A 38 -3.83 3.45 -7.59
C LEU A 38 -4.41 4.49 -8.57
N ARG A 39 -5.37 5.30 -8.14
CA ARG A 39 -5.98 6.35 -8.95
C ARG A 39 -5.25 7.69 -8.84
N LEU A 40 -4.30 7.81 -7.92
CA LEU A 40 -3.50 9.02 -7.79
C LEU A 40 -2.70 9.24 -9.08
N LYS A 41 -2.79 10.46 -9.60
CA LYS A 41 -2.00 10.86 -10.77
C LYS A 41 -0.61 11.25 -10.32
N SER A 42 0.38 10.39 -10.53
CA SER A 42 1.78 10.76 -10.37
C SER A 42 2.37 11.18 -11.72
N SER A 43 2.75 12.45 -11.85
CA SER A 43 3.29 13.03 -13.09
C SER A 43 4.75 12.66 -13.33
N ASP A 44 5.53 12.48 -12.25
CA ASP A 44 6.99 12.49 -12.34
C ASP A 44 7.65 11.17 -11.86
N GLN A 45 6.93 10.35 -11.10
CA GLN A 45 7.44 9.09 -10.55
C GLN A 45 6.35 8.02 -10.48
N PRO A 46 6.71 6.73 -10.62
CA PRO A 46 5.76 5.63 -10.39
C PRO A 46 5.30 5.62 -8.93
N LEU A 47 4.05 5.21 -8.69
CA LEU A 47 3.52 5.05 -7.35
C LEU A 47 4.27 3.94 -6.60
N PRO A 48 4.61 4.11 -5.30
CA PRO A 48 5.28 3.09 -4.47
C PRO A 48 4.36 1.93 -4.06
N THR A 49 3.61 1.36 -4.99
CA THR A 49 2.64 0.29 -4.71
C THR A 49 3.32 -0.99 -4.23
N VAL A 50 4.49 -1.31 -4.78
CA VAL A 50 5.25 -2.52 -4.40
C VAL A 50 5.77 -2.38 -2.98
N GLU A 51 6.28 -1.20 -2.62
CA GLU A 51 6.75 -0.89 -1.28
C GLU A 51 5.61 -1.03 -0.26
N MET A 52 4.45 -0.43 -0.53
CA MET A 52 3.29 -0.47 0.36
C MET A 52 2.77 -1.89 0.56
N ILE A 53 2.63 -2.67 -0.50
CA ILE A 53 2.19 -4.07 -0.39
C ILE A 53 3.20 -4.92 0.38
N SER A 54 4.50 -4.67 0.18
CA SER A 54 5.56 -5.40 0.89
C SER A 54 5.55 -5.11 2.39
N ILE A 55 5.32 -3.85 2.77
CA ILE A 55 5.15 -3.45 4.17
C ILE A 55 3.88 -4.08 4.75
N LEU A 56 2.77 -4.02 4.03
CA LEU A 56 1.49 -4.59 4.46
C LEU A 56 1.60 -6.10 4.72
N LYS A 57 2.31 -6.83 3.86
CA LYS A 57 2.54 -8.28 3.99
C LYS A 57 3.23 -8.66 5.30
N VAL A 58 4.15 -7.82 5.78
CA VAL A 58 4.91 -8.08 7.01
C VAL A 58 4.18 -7.57 8.24
N GLN A 59 3.63 -6.35 8.19
CA GLN A 59 3.01 -5.73 9.36
C GLN A 59 1.57 -6.22 9.61
N LYS A 60 0.83 -6.57 8.55
CA LYS A 60 -0.57 -7.01 8.60
C LYS A 60 -0.79 -8.27 7.74
N PRO A 61 -0.15 -9.40 8.10
CA PRO A 61 -0.17 -10.61 7.28
C PRO A 61 -1.57 -11.18 7.06
N ASN A 62 -2.50 -11.06 8.02
CA ASN A 62 -3.87 -11.57 7.84
C ASN A 62 -4.64 -10.72 6.82
N ILE A 63 -4.54 -9.40 6.91
CA ILE A 63 -5.15 -8.50 5.93
C ILE A 63 -4.57 -8.77 4.54
N PHE A 64 -3.24 -8.88 4.41
CA PHE A 64 -2.60 -9.22 3.15
C PHE A 64 -3.11 -10.56 2.59
N HIS A 65 -3.24 -11.58 3.44
CA HIS A 65 -3.77 -12.88 3.05
C HIS A 65 -5.19 -12.78 2.49
N PHE A 66 -6.09 -12.05 3.17
CA PHE A 66 -7.45 -11.85 2.69
C PHE A 66 -7.52 -11.05 1.39
N LEU A 67 -6.68 -10.01 1.25
CA LEU A 67 -6.57 -9.25 0.00
C LEU A 67 -6.10 -10.14 -1.15
N LYS A 68 -5.11 -11.02 -0.91
CA LYS A 68 -4.62 -11.98 -1.90
C LYS A 68 -5.71 -12.97 -2.31
N GLN A 69 -6.53 -13.45 -1.37
CA GLN A 69 -7.68 -14.29 -1.71
C GLN A 69 -8.69 -13.55 -2.58
N GLN A 70 -8.99 -12.29 -2.26
CA GLN A 70 -9.90 -11.45 -3.06
C GLN A 70 -9.32 -11.17 -4.46
N GLY A 71 -7.99 -11.10 -4.59
CA GLY A 71 -7.25 -10.94 -5.84
C GLY A 71 -7.51 -12.05 -6.87
N LYS A 72 -8.01 -13.23 -6.46
CA LYS A 72 -8.46 -14.28 -7.38
C LYS A 72 -9.64 -13.85 -8.26
N THR A 73 -10.42 -12.88 -7.80
CA THR A 73 -11.59 -12.32 -8.50
C THR A 73 -11.39 -10.87 -8.94
N ASP A 74 -10.38 -10.18 -8.38
CA ASP A 74 -10.03 -8.80 -8.69
C ASP A 74 -8.60 -8.78 -9.22
N MET A 75 -8.46 -8.74 -10.54
CA MET A 75 -7.17 -8.87 -11.24
C MET A 75 -6.13 -7.84 -10.77
N VAL A 76 -6.56 -6.62 -10.43
CA VAL A 76 -5.66 -5.56 -9.96
C VAL A 76 -5.10 -5.89 -8.59
N LEU A 77 -5.95 -6.35 -7.66
CA LEU A 77 -5.49 -6.83 -6.35
C LEU A 77 -4.63 -8.09 -6.47
N GLY A 78 -4.95 -8.97 -7.43
CA GLY A 78 -4.15 -10.15 -7.76
C GLY A 78 -2.71 -9.75 -8.09
N MET A 79 -2.53 -8.88 -9.09
CA MET A 79 -1.20 -8.38 -9.48
C MET A 79 -0.45 -7.73 -8.31
N LEU A 80 -1.11 -6.85 -7.55
CA LEU A 80 -0.49 -6.17 -6.42
C LEU A 80 0.05 -7.16 -5.38
N THR A 81 -0.75 -8.16 -5.02
CA THR A 81 -0.39 -9.14 -3.97
C THR A 81 0.60 -10.22 -4.43
N GLU A 82 0.89 -10.29 -5.73
CA GLU A 82 1.95 -11.13 -6.29
C GLU A 82 3.31 -10.40 -6.31
N THR A 83 3.29 -9.06 -6.36
CA THR A 83 4.50 -8.25 -6.26
C THR A 83 4.90 -8.03 -4.80
N SER A 84 6.10 -8.47 -4.42
CA SER A 84 6.68 -8.10 -3.12
C SER A 84 8.20 -8.05 -3.19
N ILE A 85 8.78 -7.08 -2.50
CA ILE A 85 10.22 -6.98 -2.19
C ILE A 85 10.42 -7.23 -0.69
N SER A 86 11.66 -7.23 -0.21
CA SER A 86 11.89 -7.32 1.24
C SER A 86 11.38 -6.06 1.95
N ALA A 87 10.79 -6.21 3.13
CA ALA A 87 10.21 -5.08 3.88
C ALA A 87 11.24 -3.99 4.18
N LYS A 88 12.49 -4.36 4.51
CA LYS A 88 13.57 -3.39 4.72
C LYS A 88 13.82 -2.50 3.48
N ILE A 89 13.89 -3.10 2.29
CA ILE A 89 14.07 -2.33 1.05
C ILE A 89 12.83 -1.48 0.77
N ALA A 90 11.64 -2.00 1.09
CA ALA A 90 10.40 -1.26 0.92
C ALA A 90 10.34 0.01 1.80
N GLU A 91 10.72 -0.10 3.07
CA GLU A 91 10.79 1.01 4.01
C GLU A 91 11.81 2.07 3.55
N GLU A 92 13.04 1.66 3.22
CA GLU A 92 14.09 2.56 2.73
C GLU A 92 13.67 3.31 1.45
N ARG A 93 12.94 2.65 0.55
CA ARG A 93 12.44 3.29 -0.67
C ARG A 93 11.28 4.23 -0.36
N LEU A 94 10.36 3.83 0.51
CA LEU A 94 9.22 4.66 0.89
C LEU A 94 9.68 5.95 1.58
N GLU A 95 10.72 5.89 2.41
CA GLU A 95 11.33 7.08 3.03
C GLU A 95 11.90 8.06 2.00
N LYS A 96 12.49 7.56 0.91
CA LYS A 96 12.99 8.42 -0.18
C LYS A 96 11.88 9.21 -0.86
N TYR A 97 10.67 8.66 -0.97
CA TYR A 97 9.51 9.41 -1.48
C TYR A 97 9.13 10.58 -0.57
N LEU A 98 9.31 10.44 0.75
CA LEU A 98 9.02 11.50 1.73
C LEU A 98 10.14 12.54 1.82
N GLN A 99 11.37 12.20 1.40
CA GLN A 99 12.54 13.08 1.43
C GLN A 99 12.86 13.75 0.09
N SER A 100 12.27 13.27 -1.01
CA SER A 100 12.39 13.82 -2.37
C SER A 100 11.75 15.22 -2.45
N ARG A 101 12.49 16.24 -1.98
CA ARG A 101 12.18 17.67 -2.11
C ARG A 101 12.55 18.23 -3.46
#